data_AF-A0A3C0YWN6-F1
#
_entry.id   AF-A0A3C0YWN6-F1
#
_cell.length_a   1.000
_cell.length_b   1.000
_cell.length_c   1.000
_cell.angle_alpha   90.00
_cell.angle_beta   90.00
_cell.angle_gamma   90.00
#
_symmetry.space_group_name_H-M   'P 1'
#
loop_
_entity.id
_entity.type
_entity.pdbx_description
1 polymer ?
#
loop_
_entity_poly.entity_id
_entity_poly.type
_entity_poly.pdbx_seq_one_letter_code
_entity_poly.pdbx_strand_id
1 'polypeptide(L)' 'VISTGGNDVYVVGREGAADLLIPAIAQVVTEVDVDAQHMTVHLLEGLR' A
#
# COMPACT_ATOMS: atom_id res chain seq x y z
N VAL A 1 8.81 4.61 -0.23
CA VAL A 1 7.62 5.38 -0.64
C VAL A 1 7.94 6.07 -1.95
N ILE A 2 7.09 5.96 -2.96
CA ILE A 2 7.19 6.70 -4.22
C ILE A 2 6.19 7.86 -4.15
N SER A 3 6.65 9.08 -4.34
CA SER A 3 5.76 10.24 -4.47
C SER A 3 5.50 10.49 -5.96
N THR A 4 4.27 10.21 -6.40
CA THR A 4 3.77 10.64 -7.71
C THR A 4 3.07 11.97 -7.54
N GLY A 5 3.01 12.83 -8.56
CA GLY A 5 2.62 14.26 -8.50
C GLY A 5 1.26 14.66 -7.87
N GLY A 6 0.59 13.77 -7.14
CA GLY A 6 -0.50 14.09 -6.22
C GLY A 6 -0.70 13.13 -5.03
N ASN A 7 -0.02 11.97 -4.94
CA ASN A 7 -0.18 11.01 -3.83
C ASN A 7 1.09 10.17 -3.60
N ASP A 8 1.28 9.76 -2.34
CA ASP A 8 2.29 8.77 -1.94
C ASP A 8 1.80 7.34 -2.20
N VAL A 9 2.73 6.48 -2.63
CA VAL A 9 2.47 5.07 -2.94
C VAL A 9 3.49 4.20 -2.20
N TYR A 10 2.99 3.19 -1.48
CA TYR A 10 3.79 2.11 -0.94
C TYR A 10 4.05 1.07 -2.03
N VAL A 11 5.27 0.54 -2.06
CA VAL A 11 5.67 -0.53 -2.96
C VAL A 11 5.92 -1.76 -2.12
N VAL A 12 5.17 -2.83 -2.38
CA VAL A 12 5.32 -4.12 -1.70
C VAL A 12 5.89 -5.10 -2.72
N GLY A 13 7.17 -5.44 -2.55
CA GLY A 13 7.82 -6.46 -3.36
C GLY A 13 7.23 -7.83 -3.07
N ARG A 14 6.99 -8.62 -4.12
CA ARG A 14 6.47 -9.98 -4.02
C ARG A 14 7.42 -10.92 -4.76
N GLU A 15 7.85 -12.00 -4.11
CA GLU A 15 8.72 -12.98 -4.76
C GLU A 15 8.01 -13.65 -5.94
N GLY A 16 8.62 -13.58 -7.14
CA GLY A 16 8.09 -14.20 -8.36
C GLY A 16 6.87 -13.50 -8.97
N ALA A 17 6.46 -12.33 -8.46
CA ALA A 17 5.34 -11.55 -8.98
C ALA A 17 5.72 -10.07 -9.17
N ALA A 18 4.90 -9.32 -9.89
CA ALA A 18 5.09 -7.88 -10.01
C ALA A 18 4.88 -7.19 -8.66
N ASP A 19 5.60 -6.08 -8.44
CA ASP A 19 5.44 -5.25 -7.25
C ASP A 19 3.99 -4.80 -7.09
N LEU A 20 3.48 -4.88 -5.87
CA LEU A 20 2.17 -4.36 -5.52
C LEU A 20 2.30 -2.90 -5.13
N LEU A 21 1.55 -2.04 -5.82
CA LEU A 21 1.47 -0.62 -5.52
C LEU A 21 0.24 -0.35 -4.67
N ILE A 22 0.44 0.20 -3.48
CA ILE A 22 -0.63 0.50 -2.52
C ILE A 22 -0.67 2.02 -2.33
N PRO A 23 -1.73 2.71 -2.80
CA PRO A 23 -1.89 4.14 -2.56
C PRO A 23 -2.01 4.44 -1.06
N ALA A 24 -1.27 5.44 -0.58
CA ALA A 24 -1.32 5.89 0.82
C ALA A 24 -2.50 6.83 1.06
N ILE A 25 -3.72 6.36 0.81
CA ILE A 25 -4.98 7.09 1.02
C ILE A 25 -5.83 6.41 2.08
N ALA A 26 -6.65 7.18 2.81
CA ALA A 26 -7.46 6.67 3.92
C ALA A 26 -8.50 5.60 3.53
N GLN A 27 -8.88 5.52 2.26
CA GLN A 27 -9.77 4.47 1.76
C GLN A 27 -9.07 3.12 1.58
N VAL A 28 -7.74 3.13 1.45
CA VAL A 28 -6.92 1.94 1.23
C VAL A 28 -6.21 1.55 2.52
N VAL A 29 -5.60 2.48 3.24
CA VAL A 29 -4.93 2.22 4.53
C VAL A 29 -5.93 2.48 5.65
N THR A 30 -6.47 1.40 6.23
CA THR A 30 -7.54 1.51 7.24
C THR A 30 -7.01 1.52 8.67
N GLU A 31 -5.84 0.91 8.90
CA GLU A 31 -5.24 0.82 10.23
C GLU A 31 -3.71 0.67 10.11
N VAL A 32 -2.98 1.33 11.03
CA VAL A 32 -1.52 1.25 11.13
C VAL A 32 -1.16 1.06 12.59
N ASP A 33 -0.52 -0.06 12.90
CA ASP A 33 0.09 -0.35 14.19
C ASP A 33 1.60 -0.33 14.04
N VAL A 34 2.23 0.72 14.56
CA VAL A 34 3.68 0.93 14.45
C VAL A 34 4.44 0.01 15.40
N ASP A 35 3.87 -0.27 16.58
CA ASP A 35 4.49 -1.11 17.60
C ASP A 35 4.49 -2.58 17.16
N ALA A 36 3.39 -3.04 16.55
CA ALA A 36 3.29 -4.36 15.96
C ALA A 36 3.91 -4.47 14.55
N GLN A 37 4.41 -3.36 13.98
CA GLN A 37 4.93 -3.28 12.61
C GLN A 37 3.92 -3.82 11.57
N HIS A 38 2.63 -3.54 11.78
CA HIS A 38 1.54 -4.09 10.99
C HIS A 38 0.67 -2.99 10.38
N MET A 39 0.22 -3.20 9.15
CA MET A 39 -0.67 -2.27 8.45
C MET A 39 -1.80 -3.05 7.78
N THR A 40 -3.04 -2.70 8.11
CA THR A 40 -4.22 -3.27 7.49
C THR A 40 -4.61 -2.40 6.29
N VAL A 41 -4.71 -3.04 5.12
CA VAL A 41 -5.09 -2.36 3.88
C VAL A 41 -6.30 -3.01 3.24
N HIS A 42 -7.16 -2.19 2.65
CA HIS A 42 -8.24 -2.60 1.77
C HIS A 42 -7.79 -2.47 0.32
N LEU A 43 -7.58 -3.61 -0.33
CA LEU A 43 -7.24 -3.65 -1.75
C LEU A 43 -8.50 -3.42 -2.59
N LEU A 44 -8.51 -2.34 -3.37
CA LEU A 44 -9.57 -2.05 -4.32
C LEU A 44 -9.53 -3.08 -5.48
N GLU A 45 -10.70 -3.42 -6.00
CA GLU A 45 -10.82 -4.28 -7.16
C GLU A 45 -10.04 -3.68 -8.36
N GLY A 46 -9.07 -4.43 -8.89
CA GLY A 46 -8.24 -4.01 -10.02
C GLY A 46 -6.79 -3.65 -9.68
N LEU A 47 -6.42 -3.52 -8.40
CA LEU A 47 -5.02 -3.43 -7.96
C LEU A 47 -4.42 -4.85 -7.91
N ARG A 48 -3.83 -5.33 -9.00
CA ARG A 48 -3.15 -6.63 -9.11
C ARG A 48 -1.70 -6.49 -9.55
#